data_AF-A0A6I5CIZ0-F1
#
_entry.id   AF-A0A6I5CIZ0-F1
#
_cell.length_a   1.000
_cell.length_b   1.000
_cell.length_c   1.000
_cell.angle_alpha   90.00
_cell.angle_beta   90.00
_cell.angle_gamma   90.00
#
_symmetry.space_group_name_H-M   'P 1'
#
loop_
_entity.id
_entity.type
_entity.pdbx_description
1 polymer ?
#
loop_
_entity_poly.entity_id
_entity_poly.type
_entity_poly.pdbx_seq_one_letter_code
_entity_poly.pdbx_strand_id
1 'polypeptide(L)'
;VSEVLAGTPAIPSSSQWGIFLRNHDELTLEMVSEEERACMYKEYAKNPRMRANIGIRRRLAPLLDNDRDQLELFNSLLLSLPGSPVLYYGDEIGMGDNIWL
;
A
#
# COMPACT_ATOMS: atom_id res chain seq x y z
N VAL A 1 13.24 0.21 -2.10
CA VAL A 1 12.73 1.58 -2.37
C VAL A 1 13.63 2.33 -3.35
N SER A 2 14.94 2.45 -3.10
CA SER A 2 15.86 3.19 -4.00
C SER A 2 15.87 2.71 -5.45
N GLU A 3 15.83 1.39 -5.71
CA GLU A 3 15.82 0.86 -7.08
C GLU A 3 14.51 1.17 -7.83
N VAL A 4 13.37 1.05 -7.16
CA VAL A 4 12.05 1.35 -7.76
C VAL A 4 11.94 2.84 -8.09
N LEU A 5 12.40 3.70 -7.19
CA LEU A 5 12.47 5.15 -7.45
C LEU A 5 13.43 5.49 -8.58
N ALA A 6 14.56 4.78 -8.68
CA ALA A 6 15.53 4.96 -9.77
C ALA A 6 14.98 4.51 -11.13
N GLY A 7 14.09 3.52 -11.15
CA GLY A 7 13.39 3.07 -12.36
C GLY A 7 12.22 3.96 -12.79
N THR A 8 11.87 4.98 -11.98
CA THR A 8 10.74 5.87 -12.28
C THR A 8 11.15 6.90 -13.35
N PRO A 9 10.41 7.00 -14.47
CA PRO A 9 10.76 7.93 -15.54
C PRO A 9 10.62 9.39 -15.11
N ALA A 10 11.35 10.28 -15.77
CA ALA A 10 11.24 11.72 -15.55
C ALA A 10 9.84 12.24 -15.92
N ILE A 11 9.31 13.14 -15.10
CA ILE A 11 8.01 13.79 -15.32
C ILE A 11 8.18 15.20 -15.89
N PRO A 12 7.17 15.76 -16.57
CA PRO A 12 7.15 17.16 -16.97
C PRO A 12 7.28 18.11 -15.76
N SER A 13 7.86 19.29 -15.96
CA SER A 13 8.14 20.26 -14.88
C SER A 13 6.90 20.80 -14.16
N SER A 14 5.74 20.77 -14.80
CA SER A 14 4.45 21.18 -14.22
C SER A 14 3.69 20.03 -13.54
N SER A 15 4.24 18.82 -13.55
CA SER A 15 3.59 17.62 -13.03
C SER A 15 4.21 17.19 -11.70
N GLN A 16 3.45 16.42 -10.92
CA GLN A 16 3.93 15.83 -9.67
C GLN A 16 3.33 14.44 -9.46
N TRP A 17 4.06 13.55 -8.80
CA TRP A 17 3.55 12.22 -8.42
C TRP A 17 2.52 12.32 -7.30
N GLY A 18 1.45 11.53 -7.40
CA GLY A 18 0.58 11.24 -6.26
C GLY A 18 1.10 10.00 -5.54
N ILE A 19 1.49 10.13 -4.28
CA ILE A 19 2.00 9.03 -3.47
C ILE A 19 0.93 8.61 -2.44
N PHE A 20 0.74 7.31 -2.26
CA PHE A 20 -0.27 6.76 -1.36
C PHE A 20 0.15 5.39 -0.85
N LEU A 21 -0.37 5.01 0.32
CA LEU A 21 -0.16 3.68 0.91
C LEU A 21 -1.32 2.73 0.59
N ARG A 22 -2.55 3.25 0.66
CA ARG A 22 -3.80 2.55 0.32
C ARG A 22 -4.78 3.53 -0.31
N ASN A 23 -5.79 2.98 -0.95
CA ASN A 23 -6.92 3.68 -1.54
C ASN A 23 -8.22 2.88 -1.26
N HIS A 24 -9.31 3.25 -1.93
CA HIS A 24 -10.60 2.58 -1.79
C HIS A 24 -10.63 1.16 -2.39
N ASP A 25 -9.70 0.87 -3.30
CA ASP A 25 -9.58 -0.43 -3.97
C ASP A 25 -8.68 -1.40 -3.17
N GLU A 26 -8.62 -2.64 -3.62
CA GLU A 26 -7.63 -3.60 -3.16
C GLU A 26 -6.19 -3.13 -3.39
N LEU A 27 -5.26 -3.64 -2.60
CA LEU A 27 -3.84 -3.50 -2.89
C LEU A 27 -3.53 -4.35 -4.13
N THR A 28 -3.48 -3.69 -5.28
CA THR A 28 -3.26 -4.34 -6.58
C THR A 28 -1.85 -4.91 -6.70
N LEU A 29 -1.77 -6.12 -7.24
CA LEU A 29 -0.59 -6.95 -7.42
C LEU A 29 -0.43 -7.33 -8.91
N GLU A 30 -1.07 -6.57 -9.80
CA GLU A 30 -1.09 -6.84 -11.24
C GLU A 30 0.24 -6.53 -11.93
N MET A 31 0.93 -5.48 -11.46
CA MET A 31 2.16 -4.97 -12.07
C MET A 31 3.44 -5.53 -11.44
N VAL A 32 3.33 -6.54 -10.56
CA VAL A 32 4.47 -7.19 -9.90
C VAL A 32 4.71 -8.60 -10.46
N SER A 33 5.92 -9.11 -10.30
CA SER A 33 6.28 -10.46 -10.75
C SER A 33 5.46 -11.54 -10.03
N GLU A 34 5.43 -12.76 -10.59
CA GLU A 34 4.70 -13.87 -9.96
C GLU A 34 5.30 -14.25 -8.61
N GLU A 35 6.63 -14.17 -8.48
CA GLU A 35 7.34 -14.45 -7.23
C GLU A 35 7.03 -13.41 -6.15
N GLU A 36 7.06 -12.11 -6.51
CA GLU A 36 6.70 -11.02 -5.60
C GLU A 36 5.24 -11.13 -5.17
N ARG A 37 4.34 -11.45 -6.11
CA ARG A 37 2.92 -11.67 -5.83
C ARG A 37 2.70 -12.82 -4.86
N ALA A 38 3.39 -13.95 -5.07
CA ALA A 38 3.32 -15.09 -4.16
C ALA A 38 3.84 -14.74 -2.76
N CYS A 39 4.93 -13.97 -2.68
CA CYS A 39 5.47 -13.46 -1.42
C CYS A 39 4.46 -12.56 -0.69
N MET A 40 3.88 -11.59 -1.39
CA MET A 40 2.87 -10.68 -0.83
C MET A 40 1.63 -11.42 -0.33
N TYR A 41 1.16 -12.43 -1.06
CA TYR A 41 0.04 -13.25 -0.59
C TYR A 41 0.37 -14.09 0.63
N LYS A 42 1.60 -14.60 0.72
CA LYS A 42 2.03 -15.40 1.87
C LYS A 42 2.10 -14.56 3.15
N GLU A 43 2.66 -13.35 3.06
CA GLU A 43 2.87 -12.50 4.23
C GLU A 43 1.59 -11.75 4.63
N TYR A 44 0.90 -11.13 3.67
CA TYR A 44 -0.20 -10.19 3.95
C TYR A 44 -1.61 -10.74 3.71
N ALA A 45 -1.77 -11.88 3.03
CA ALA A 45 -3.07 -12.49 2.72
C ALA A 45 -3.14 -13.98 3.10
N LYS A 46 -2.86 -14.25 4.39
CA LYS A 46 -2.88 -15.60 4.99
C LYS A 46 -4.24 -16.29 4.88
N ASN A 47 -5.34 -15.54 4.94
CA ASN A 47 -6.68 -16.05 4.71
C ASN A 47 -7.07 -15.81 3.23
N PRO A 48 -7.53 -16.84 2.48
CA PRO A 48 -7.98 -16.67 1.10
C PRO A 48 -9.03 -15.58 0.89
N ARG A 49 -9.88 -15.30 1.90
CA ARG A 49 -10.87 -14.22 1.85
C ARG A 49 -10.27 -12.82 1.86
N MET A 50 -9.00 -12.65 2.25
CA MET A 50 -8.28 -11.38 2.18
C MET A 50 -7.89 -11.02 0.74
N ARG A 51 -8.02 -11.98 -0.20
CA ARG A 51 -7.70 -11.78 -1.62
C ARG A 51 -8.95 -11.33 -2.36
N ALA A 52 -8.78 -10.40 -3.29
CA ALA A 52 -9.79 -10.00 -4.27
C ALA A 52 -9.08 -9.72 -5.59
N ASN A 53 -9.63 -10.19 -6.70
CA ASN A 53 -9.00 -10.11 -8.02
C ASN A 53 -7.53 -10.57 -7.98
N ILE A 54 -6.62 -9.75 -8.50
CA ILE A 54 -5.16 -9.91 -8.41
C ILE A 54 -4.63 -8.94 -7.34
N GLY A 55 -5.16 -9.03 -6.11
CA GLY A 55 -4.81 -8.10 -5.04
C GLY A 55 -5.27 -8.52 -3.65
N ILE A 56 -4.98 -7.65 -2.67
CA ILE A 56 -5.29 -7.86 -1.25
C ILE A 56 -6.28 -6.79 -0.78
N ARG A 57 -7.51 -7.21 -0.43
CA ARG A 57 -8.59 -6.33 0.03
C ARG A 57 -8.53 -6.05 1.53
N ARG A 58 -7.41 -5.48 1.99
CA ARG A 58 -7.21 -5.08 3.39
C ARG A 58 -6.86 -3.60 3.56
N ARG A 59 -7.19 -3.02 4.71
CA ARG A 59 -6.78 -1.66 5.10
C ARG A 59 -5.35 -1.64 5.63
N LEU A 60 -4.76 -0.45 5.73
CA LEU A 60 -3.37 -0.27 6.16
C LEU A 60 -3.11 -0.80 7.58
N ALA A 61 -3.91 -0.42 8.57
CA ALA A 61 -3.72 -0.87 9.95
C ALA A 61 -3.81 -2.40 10.08
N PRO A 62 -4.83 -3.09 9.54
CA PRO A 62 -4.87 -4.54 9.55
C PRO A 62 -3.72 -5.20 8.76
N LEU A 63 -3.24 -4.60 7.66
CA LEU A 63 -2.09 -5.13 6.90
C LEU A 63 -0.80 -5.16 7.72
N LEU A 64 -0.61 -4.18 8.61
CA LEU A 64 0.56 -4.06 9.48
C LEU A 64 0.31 -4.62 10.88
N ASP A 65 -0.66 -5.53 11.03
CA ASP A 65 -1.06 -6.14 12.31
C ASP A 65 -1.36 -5.13 13.43
N ASN A 66 -1.79 -3.92 13.05
CA ASN A 66 -2.03 -2.78 13.93
C ASN A 66 -0.81 -2.36 14.77
N ASP A 67 0.40 -2.66 14.28
CA ASP A 67 1.66 -2.22 14.87
C ASP A 67 1.85 -0.72 14.64
N ARG A 68 1.86 0.03 15.75
CA ARG A 68 1.97 1.49 15.73
C ARG A 68 3.29 1.97 15.16
N ASP A 69 4.40 1.30 15.47
CA ASP A 69 5.72 1.71 15.04
C ASP A 69 5.85 1.56 13.53
N GLN A 70 5.30 0.48 12.98
CA GLN A 70 5.22 0.29 11.53
C GLN A 70 4.30 1.32 10.87
N LEU A 71 3.12 1.57 11.44
CA LEU A 71 2.20 2.58 10.90
C LEU A 71 2.86 3.96 10.82
N GLU A 72 3.58 4.38 11.86
CA GLU A 72 4.31 5.65 11.86
C GLU A 72 5.47 5.65 10.87
N LEU A 73 6.20 4.54 10.73
CA LEU A 73 7.26 4.40 9.73
C LEU A 73 6.73 4.56 8.30
N PHE A 74 5.65 3.88 7.96
CA PHE A 74 5.06 3.95 6.61
C PHE A 74 4.48 5.34 6.31
N ASN A 75 3.84 5.98 7.29
CA ASN A 75 3.37 7.36 7.15
C ASN A 75 4.54 8.35 7.02
N SER A 76 5.61 8.16 7.79
CA SER A 76 6.83 8.98 7.66
C SER A 76 7.47 8.82 6.28
N LEU A 77 7.51 7.58 5.76
CA LEU A 77 7.98 7.31 4.41
C LEU A 77 7.09 8.04 3.38
N LEU A 78 5.78 7.90 3.47
CA LEU A 78 4.81 8.58 2.60
C LEU A 78 5.03 10.11 2.56
N LEU A 79 5.27 10.73 3.71
CA LEU A 79 5.47 12.19 3.80
C LEU A 79 6.88 12.64 3.36
N SER A 80 7.84 11.72 3.30
CA SER A 80 9.24 12.01 2.95
C SER A 80 9.57 11.80 1.46
N LEU A 81 8.75 11.03 0.74
CA LEU A 81 8.98 10.72 -0.67
C LEU A 81 8.61 11.91 -1.59
N PRO A 82 9.29 12.06 -2.74
CA PRO A 82 9.00 13.15 -3.68
C PRO A 82 7.62 12.93 -4.34
N GLY A 83 6.66 13.76 -3.95
CA GLY A 83 5.29 13.69 -4.46
C GLY A 83 4.31 14.45 -3.56
N SER A 84 3.05 14.45 -3.95
CA SER A 84 1.93 14.93 -3.13
C SER A 84 1.29 13.74 -2.41
N PRO A 85 1.34 13.68 -1.07
CA PRO A 85 0.80 12.55 -0.32
C PRO A 85 -0.73 12.56 -0.32
N VAL A 86 -1.31 11.38 -0.50
CA VAL A 86 -2.74 11.12 -0.44
C VAL A 86 -3.01 10.18 0.73
N LEU A 87 -3.81 10.65 1.68
CA LEU A 87 -4.28 9.87 2.82
C LEU A 87 -5.66 9.31 2.53
N TYR A 88 -5.85 8.03 2.83
CA TYR A 88 -7.15 7.39 2.77
C TYR A 88 -7.90 7.57 4.09
N TYR A 89 -9.15 8.01 4.02
CA TYR A 89 -9.94 8.34 5.21
C TYR A 89 -10.00 7.16 6.19
N GLY A 90 -9.81 7.45 7.46
CA GLY A 90 -9.76 6.47 8.53
C GLY A 90 -8.38 5.88 8.80
N ASP A 91 -7.43 5.94 7.86
CA ASP A 91 -6.07 5.45 8.12
C ASP A 91 -5.37 6.34 9.16
N GLU A 92 -5.74 7.62 9.27
CA GLU A 92 -5.25 8.57 10.28
C GLU A 92 -5.64 8.18 11.72
N ILE A 93 -6.70 7.40 11.88
CA ILE A 93 -7.15 6.84 13.17
C ILE A 93 -6.95 5.32 13.27
N GLY A 94 -6.28 4.70 12.30
CA GLY A 94 -6.04 3.25 12.28
C GLY A 94 -7.29 2.41 12.04
N MET A 95 -8.21 2.86 11.18
CA MET A 95 -9.43 2.10 10.86
C MET A 95 -9.11 0.70 10.31
N GLY A 96 -9.84 -0.29 10.82
CA GLY A 96 -9.79 -1.67 10.36
C GLY A 96 -10.67 -1.96 9.14
N ASP A 97 -10.56 -3.17 8.62
CA ASP A 97 -11.40 -3.71 7.55
C ASP A 97 -12.37 -4.78 8.08
N ASN A 98 -13.33 -5.15 7.25
CA ASN A 98 -14.21 -6.28 7.51
C ASN A 98 -14.12 -7.28 6.34
N ILE A 99 -13.40 -8.38 6.56
CA ILE A 99 -13.19 -9.44 5.56
C ILE A 99 -14.38 -10.43 5.44
N TRP A 100 -15.41 -10.26 6.27
CA TRP A 100 -16.57 -11.16 6.34
C TRP A 100 -17.78 -10.66 5.54
N LEU A 101 -17.75 -9.41 5.11
CA LEU A 101 -18.68 -8.81 4.15
C LEU A 101 -18.12 -8.91 2.72
#